data_AF-A0A1Z8QBR4-F1
#
_entry.id   AF-A0A1Z8QBR4-F1
#
_cell.length_a   1.000
_cell.length_b   1.000
_cell.length_c   1.000
_cell.angle_alpha   90.00
_cell.angle_beta   90.00
_cell.angle_gamma   90.00
#
_symmetry.space_group_name_H-M   'P 1'
#
loop_
_entity.id
_entity.type
_entity.pdbx_description
1 polymer ?
#
loop_
_entity_poly.entity_id
_entity_poly.type
_entity_poly.pdbx_seq_one_letter_code
_entity_poly.pdbx_strand_id
1 'polypeptide(L)'
;MNWEALGSIGEMVAAAGQIVTLIYLVIQVRHNTLSVKANTHQQILNGQLPLWQNRLNFDHSERIYESIGKDALSPAESLSAGSHALMGCRAHQNIFNQVRSGAISAEASNLYVLAKSVAGNPVTQKFWGEDAPEVWSGTKLKDLLSPAYVEFLSPFVMESKTQS
;
A
#
# COMPACT_ATOMS: atom_id res chain seq x y z
N MET A 1 52.18 -34.13 26.99
CA MET A 1 50.96 -33.30 27.11
C MET A 1 50.18 -33.48 25.83
N ASN A 2 48.99 -34.07 25.89
CA ASN A 2 48.23 -34.48 24.70
C ASN A 2 47.66 -33.25 23.98
N TRP A 3 48.40 -32.77 22.97
CA TRP A 3 47.96 -31.71 22.07
C TRP A 3 46.60 -32.02 21.41
N GLU A 4 46.33 -33.30 21.16
CA GLU A 4 45.03 -33.78 20.65
C GLU A 4 43.88 -33.49 21.61
N ALA A 5 44.08 -33.69 22.92
CA ALA A 5 43.04 -33.42 23.91
C ALA A 5 42.72 -31.92 24.00
N LEU A 6 43.74 -31.06 23.83
CA LEU A 6 43.56 -29.62 23.75
C LEU A 6 42.78 -29.21 22.47
N GLY A 7 43.08 -29.87 21.34
CA GLY A 7 42.39 -29.67 20.07
C GLY A 7 40.90 -30.01 20.14
N SER A 8 40.57 -31.17 20.72
CA SER A 8 39.17 -31.60 20.90
C SER A 8 38.36 -30.68 21.82
N ILE A 9 38.99 -30.10 22.85
CA ILE A 9 38.35 -29.08 23.70
C ILE A 9 38.06 -27.81 22.88
N GLY A 10 39.01 -27.38 22.04
CA GLY A 10 38.82 -26.25 21.12
C GLY A 10 37.66 -26.45 20.16
N GLU A 11 37.55 -27.65 19.57
CA GLU A 11 36.42 -28.02 18.70
C GLU A 11 35.08 -28.03 19.43
N MET A 12 35.04 -28.58 20.65
CA MET A 12 33.82 -28.55 21.47
C MET A 12 33.37 -27.13 21.80
N VAL A 13 34.30 -26.24 22.18
CA VAL A 13 33.98 -24.84 22.49
C VAL A 13 33.53 -24.10 21.23
N ALA A 14 34.19 -24.34 20.09
CA ALA A 14 33.77 -23.75 18.81
C ALA A 14 32.37 -24.22 18.39
N ALA A 15 32.09 -25.53 18.49
CA ALA A 15 30.77 -26.08 18.19
C ALA A 15 29.69 -25.54 19.12
N ALA A 16 29.97 -25.45 20.42
CA ALA A 16 29.07 -24.84 21.40
C ALA A 16 28.81 -23.36 21.07
N GLY A 17 29.86 -22.61 20.72
CA GLY A 17 29.75 -21.23 20.26
C GLY A 17 28.85 -21.10 19.03
N GLN A 18 29.04 -21.98 18.03
CA GLN A 18 28.24 -22.02 16.81
C GLN A 18 26.74 -22.24 17.12
N ILE A 19 26.43 -23.17 18.02
CA ILE A 19 25.05 -23.46 18.44
C ILE A 19 24.43 -22.24 19.13
N VAL A 20 25.16 -21.60 20.04
CA VAL A 20 24.70 -20.38 20.72
C VAL A 20 24.45 -19.26 19.72
N THR A 21 25.34 -19.06 18.74
CA THR A 21 25.16 -18.08 17.67
C THR A 21 23.92 -18.38 16.83
N LEU A 22 23.67 -19.64 16.47
CA LEU A 22 22.47 -20.02 15.71
C LEU A 22 21.18 -19.77 16.51
N ILE A 23 21.16 -20.12 17.79
CA ILE A 23 20.01 -19.84 18.67
C ILE A 23 19.76 -18.33 18.74
N TYR A 24 20.82 -17.55 18.94
CA TYR A 24 20.73 -16.09 18.96
C TYR A 24 20.17 -15.52 17.65
N LEU A 25 20.66 -15.99 16.49
CA LEU A 25 20.17 -15.57 15.18
C LEU A 25 18.69 -15.91 14.98
N VAL A 26 18.25 -17.10 15.39
CA VAL A 26 16.83 -17.49 15.31
C VAL A 26 15.97 -16.54 16.16
N ILE A 27 16.38 -16.24 17.39
CA ILE A 27 15.67 -15.30 18.26
C ILE A 27 15.66 -13.89 17.63
N GLN A 28 16.80 -13.45 17.11
CA GLN A 28 16.95 -12.15 16.47
C GLN A 28 16.02 -12.00 15.25
N VAL A 29 15.96 -13.02 14.39
CA VAL A 29 15.07 -13.04 13.22
C VAL A 29 13.60 -13.01 13.65
N ARG A 30 13.23 -13.72 14.72
CA ARG A 30 11.85 -13.68 15.26
C ARG A 30 11.47 -12.28 15.74
N HIS A 31 12.34 -11.63 16.53
CA HIS A 31 12.10 -10.26 17.00
C HIS A 31 12.05 -9.26 15.85
N ASN A 32 12.95 -9.37 14.88
CA ASN A 32 12.95 -8.54 13.69
C ASN A 32 11.63 -8.70 12.91
N THR A 33 11.18 -9.93 12.72
CA THR A 33 9.89 -10.23 12.05
C THR A 33 8.71 -9.58 12.77
N LEU A 34 8.65 -9.65 14.11
CA LEU A 34 7.60 -9.00 14.88
C LEU A 34 7.64 -7.47 14.78
N SER A 35 8.84 -6.88 14.85
CA SER A 35 9.05 -5.44 14.71
C SER A 35 8.64 -4.94 13.33
N VAL A 36 9.03 -5.65 12.26
CA VAL A 36 8.62 -5.33 10.89
C VAL A 36 7.11 -5.40 10.73
N LYS A 37 6.44 -6.45 11.25
CA LYS A 37 4.97 -6.54 11.22
C LYS A 37 4.29 -5.37 11.92
N ALA A 38 4.75 -4.99 13.12
CA ALA A 38 4.21 -3.84 13.85
C ALA A 38 4.43 -2.52 13.10
N ASN A 39 5.61 -2.33 12.53
CA ASN A 39 5.94 -1.15 11.73
C ASN A 39 5.09 -1.08 10.46
N THR A 40 4.88 -2.20 9.76
CA THR A 40 3.97 -2.28 8.60
C THR A 40 2.55 -1.86 8.97
N HIS A 41 2.01 -2.32 10.10
CA HIS A 41 0.70 -1.87 10.57
C HIS A 41 0.67 -0.35 10.82
N GLN A 42 1.70 0.20 11.46
CA GLN A 42 1.78 1.65 11.71
C GLN A 42 1.93 2.47 10.41
N GLN A 43 2.67 1.98 9.42
CA GLN A 43 2.83 2.62 8.12
C GLN A 43 1.51 2.65 7.34
N ILE A 44 0.71 1.59 7.41
CA ILE A 44 -0.62 1.56 6.80
C ILE A 44 -1.50 2.64 7.44
N LEU A 45 -1.52 2.74 8.78
CA LEU A 45 -2.29 3.76 9.48
C LEU A 45 -1.83 5.19 9.14
N ASN A 46 -0.52 5.44 9.17
CA ASN A 46 0.05 6.76 8.87
C ASN A 46 -0.19 7.18 7.41
N GLY A 47 -0.17 6.24 6.47
CA GLY A 47 -0.50 6.52 5.06
C GLY A 47 -1.98 6.85 4.84
N GLN A 48 -2.87 6.37 5.70
CA GLN A 48 -4.31 6.63 5.61
C GLN A 48 -4.74 7.91 6.33
N LEU A 49 -4.07 8.31 7.41
CA LEU A 49 -4.48 9.45 8.23
C LEU A 49 -4.68 10.76 7.43
N PRO A 50 -3.81 11.14 6.48
CA PRO A 50 -4.02 12.32 5.65
C PRO A 50 -5.27 12.23 4.75
N LEU A 51 -5.64 11.03 4.29
CA LEU A 51 -6.89 10.83 3.54
C LEU A 51 -8.10 11.12 4.41
N TRP A 52 -8.08 10.61 5.63
CA TRP A 52 -9.16 10.81 6.59
C TRP A 52 -9.28 12.29 6.97
N GLN A 53 -8.17 12.96 7.26
CA GLN A 53 -8.17 14.40 7.53
C GLN A 53 -8.70 15.21 6.35
N ASN A 54 -8.35 14.85 5.12
CA ASN A 54 -8.87 15.55 3.94
C ASN A 54 -10.38 15.34 3.75
N ARG A 55 -10.88 14.12 4.00
CA ARG A 55 -12.32 13.81 3.94
C ARG A 55 -13.14 14.50 5.03
N LEU A 56 -12.54 14.81 6.16
CA LEU A 56 -13.20 15.54 7.26
C LEU A 56 -13.28 17.05 7.00
N ASN A 57 -12.59 17.55 5.98
CA ASN A 57 -12.80 18.90 5.47
C ASN A 57 -13.97 18.89 4.48
N PHE A 58 -15.17 19.20 4.98
CA PHE A 58 -16.40 19.16 4.21
C PHE A 58 -16.38 20.13 3.02
N ASP A 59 -15.97 21.38 3.21
CA ASP A 59 -15.89 22.39 2.15
C ASP A 59 -14.96 21.95 1.00
N HIS A 60 -13.81 21.36 1.34
CA HIS A 60 -12.88 20.86 0.33
C HIS A 60 -13.45 19.65 -0.42
N SER A 61 -14.08 18.73 0.32
CA SER A 61 -14.71 17.54 -0.25
C SER A 61 -15.86 17.92 -1.18
N GLU A 62 -16.74 18.82 -0.76
CA GLU A 62 -17.87 19.32 -1.56
C GLU A 62 -17.40 19.88 -2.90
N ARG A 63 -16.39 20.76 -2.89
CA ARG A 63 -15.80 21.31 -4.12
C ARG A 63 -15.24 20.25 -5.07
N ILE A 64 -14.62 19.19 -4.53
CA ILE A 64 -14.16 18.06 -5.36
C ILE A 64 -15.37 17.36 -6.01
N TYR A 65 -16.40 17.04 -5.22
CA TYR A 65 -17.59 16.35 -5.73
C TYR A 65 -18.39 17.19 -6.73
N GLU A 66 -18.48 18.51 -6.54
CA GLU A 66 -19.06 19.43 -7.52
C GLU A 66 -18.24 19.45 -8.83
N SER A 67 -16.91 19.47 -8.72
CA SER A 67 -16.04 19.55 -9.90
C SER A 67 -16.13 18.33 -10.81
N ILE A 68 -16.29 17.12 -10.26
CA ILE A 68 -16.40 15.90 -11.07
C ILE A 68 -17.73 15.79 -11.82
N GLY A 69 -18.75 16.55 -11.39
CA GLY A 69 -20.03 16.68 -12.08
C GLY A 69 -19.97 17.54 -13.35
N LYS A 70 -18.87 18.25 -13.58
CA LYS A 70 -18.67 19.05 -14.80
C LYS A 70 -18.20 18.18 -15.96
N ASP A 71 -18.59 18.57 -17.17
CA ASP A 71 -18.12 17.92 -18.41
C ASP A 71 -16.64 18.21 -18.65
N ALA A 72 -16.22 19.45 -18.41
CA ALA A 72 -14.83 19.88 -18.51
C ALA A 72 -14.36 20.48 -17.18
N LEU A 73 -13.24 19.99 -16.67
CA LEU A 73 -12.58 20.52 -15.48
C LEU A 73 -11.60 21.61 -15.89
N SER A 74 -11.55 22.71 -15.12
CA SER A 74 -10.41 23.62 -15.21
C SER A 74 -9.12 22.92 -14.76
N PRO A 75 -7.93 23.41 -15.13
CA PRO A 75 -6.67 22.81 -14.70
C PRO A 75 -6.54 22.64 -13.17
N ALA A 76 -7.03 23.62 -12.40
CA ALA A 76 -6.99 23.58 -10.94
C ALA A 76 -7.95 22.53 -10.36
N GLU A 77 -9.14 22.40 -10.94
CA GLU A 77 -10.11 21.38 -10.53
C GLU A 77 -9.63 19.98 -10.88
N SER A 78 -9.08 19.80 -12.08
CA SER A 78 -8.52 18.52 -12.51
C SER A 78 -7.37 18.07 -11.61
N LEU A 79 -6.48 19.02 -11.26
CA LEU A 79 -5.41 18.77 -10.30
C LEU A 79 -5.95 18.37 -8.92
N SER A 80 -6.93 19.11 -8.39
CA SER A 80 -7.49 18.84 -7.06
C SER A 80 -8.20 17.48 -7.01
N ALA A 81 -9.14 17.24 -7.93
CA ALA A 81 -9.94 16.01 -7.97
C ALA A 81 -9.06 14.80 -8.35
N GLY A 82 -8.19 14.93 -9.34
CA GLY A 82 -7.26 13.87 -9.72
C GLY A 82 -6.25 13.53 -8.62
N SER A 83 -5.76 14.53 -7.88
CA SER A 83 -4.90 14.29 -6.71
C SER A 83 -5.66 13.55 -5.60
N HIS A 84 -6.94 13.86 -5.39
CA HIS A 84 -7.78 13.13 -4.43
C HIS A 84 -7.92 11.64 -4.83
N ALA A 85 -8.23 11.36 -6.10
CA ALA A 85 -8.29 9.99 -6.61
C ALA A 85 -6.93 9.28 -6.48
N LEU A 86 -5.83 9.97 -6.80
CA LEU A 86 -4.48 9.45 -6.69
C LEU A 86 -4.13 9.08 -5.25
N MET A 87 -4.45 9.94 -4.28
CA MET A 87 -4.16 9.66 -2.87
C MET A 87 -4.93 8.42 -2.39
N GLY A 88 -6.21 8.29 -2.76
CA GLY A 88 -7.01 7.09 -2.45
C GLY A 88 -6.41 5.82 -3.06
N CYS A 89 -6.04 5.88 -4.35
CA CYS A 89 -5.40 4.77 -5.05
C CYS A 89 -4.02 4.42 -4.46
N ARG A 90 -3.21 5.41 -4.07
CA ARG A 90 -1.87 5.16 -3.50
C ARG A 90 -1.93 4.54 -2.11
N ALA A 91 -2.85 4.96 -1.26
CA ALA A 91 -3.00 4.34 0.05
C ALA A 91 -3.40 2.87 -0.08
N HIS A 92 -4.29 2.56 -1.02
CA HIS A 92 -4.67 1.17 -1.29
C HIS A 92 -3.56 0.39 -2.02
N GLN A 93 -2.80 1.01 -2.93
CA GLN A 93 -1.62 0.41 -3.54
C GLN A 93 -0.55 0.03 -2.50
N ASN A 94 -0.38 0.83 -1.45
CA ASN A 94 0.50 0.48 -0.34
C ASN A 94 0.05 -0.84 0.30
N ILE A 95 -1.25 -0.98 0.62
CA ILE A 95 -1.80 -2.21 1.18
C ILE A 95 -1.59 -3.40 0.22
N PHE A 96 -1.89 -3.22 -1.06
CA PHE A 96 -1.64 -4.22 -2.10
C PHE A 96 -0.19 -4.69 -2.11
N ASN A 97 0.77 -3.76 -2.03
CA ASN A 97 2.19 -4.11 -2.00
C ASN A 97 2.60 -4.86 -0.73
N GLN A 98 2.03 -4.52 0.43
CA GLN A 98 2.27 -5.22 1.70
C GLN A 98 1.68 -6.64 1.69
N VAL A 99 0.54 -6.84 1.03
CA VAL A 99 -0.03 -8.18 0.83
C VAL A 99 0.83 -9.00 -0.12
N ARG A 100 1.25 -8.40 -1.24
CA ARG A 100 2.09 -9.06 -2.25
C ARG A 100 3.46 -9.46 -1.70
N SER A 101 4.02 -8.70 -0.76
CA SER A 101 5.28 -9.03 -0.10
C SER A 101 5.14 -10.09 1.01
N GLY A 102 3.91 -10.48 1.37
CA GLY A 102 3.64 -11.40 2.47
C GLY A 102 3.74 -10.77 3.87
N ALA A 103 3.85 -9.44 3.97
CA ALA A 103 3.93 -8.75 5.26
C ALA A 103 2.60 -8.80 6.04
N ILE A 104 1.47 -8.81 5.33
CA ILE A 104 0.11 -8.95 5.89
C ILE A 104 -0.76 -9.80 4.95
N SER A 105 -1.75 -10.52 5.48
CA SER A 105 -2.69 -11.25 4.63
C SER A 105 -3.74 -10.31 4.02
N ALA A 106 -4.31 -10.70 2.87
CA ALA A 106 -5.37 -9.93 2.20
C ALA A 106 -6.62 -9.76 3.08
N GLU A 107 -6.92 -10.76 3.91
CA GLU A 107 -8.03 -10.72 4.86
C GLU A 107 -7.75 -9.74 6.01
N ALA A 108 -6.59 -9.86 6.66
CA ALA A 108 -6.22 -8.98 7.77
C ALA A 108 -6.12 -7.51 7.33
N SER A 109 -5.77 -7.26 6.07
CA SER A 109 -5.71 -5.92 5.50
C SER A 109 -7.02 -5.42 4.87
N ASN A 110 -8.07 -6.25 4.80
CA ASN A 110 -9.31 -5.98 4.07
C ASN A 110 -9.09 -5.57 2.60
N LEU A 111 -8.09 -6.16 1.92
CA LEU A 111 -7.63 -5.75 0.58
C LEU A 111 -8.80 -5.58 -0.41
N TYR A 112 -9.62 -6.62 -0.56
CA TYR A 112 -10.71 -6.62 -1.55
C TYR A 112 -11.86 -5.68 -1.21
N VAL A 113 -12.16 -5.48 0.08
CA VAL A 113 -13.19 -4.53 0.53
C VAL A 113 -12.75 -3.11 0.21
N LEU A 114 -11.50 -2.79 0.51
CA LEU A 114 -10.92 -1.48 0.21
C LEU A 114 -10.76 -1.25 -1.29
N ALA A 115 -10.43 -2.29 -2.06
CA ALA A 115 -10.41 -2.24 -3.52
C ALA A 115 -11.76 -1.79 -4.09
N LYS A 116 -12.86 -2.41 -3.64
CA LYS A 116 -14.22 -2.01 -4.03
C LYS A 116 -14.54 -0.58 -3.61
N SER A 117 -14.13 -0.16 -2.41
CA SER A 117 -14.36 1.21 -1.94
C SER A 117 -13.61 2.26 -2.76
N VAL A 118 -12.33 2.03 -3.07
CA VAL A 118 -11.52 2.96 -3.87
C VAL A 118 -11.99 2.97 -5.31
N ALA A 119 -12.29 1.81 -5.88
CA ALA A 119 -12.78 1.68 -7.25
C ALA A 119 -14.18 2.30 -7.41
N GLY A 120 -15.09 2.09 -6.45
CA GLY A 120 -16.43 2.66 -6.47
C GLY A 120 -16.49 4.15 -6.13
N ASN A 121 -15.38 4.79 -5.76
CA ASN A 121 -15.38 6.22 -5.49
C ASN A 121 -15.65 7.02 -6.79
N PRO A 122 -16.61 7.95 -6.82
CA PRO A 122 -16.95 8.71 -8.02
C PRO A 122 -15.78 9.50 -8.63
N VAL A 123 -14.89 10.00 -7.79
CA VAL A 123 -13.68 10.72 -8.24
C VAL A 123 -12.73 9.74 -8.92
N THR A 124 -12.47 8.56 -8.34
CA THR A 124 -11.67 7.52 -9.00
C THR A 124 -12.28 7.12 -10.35
N GLN A 125 -13.59 6.91 -10.40
CA GLN A 125 -14.31 6.55 -11.62
C GLN A 125 -14.11 7.56 -12.75
N LYS A 126 -14.19 8.86 -12.43
CA LYS A 126 -13.99 9.95 -13.41
C LYS A 126 -12.59 9.92 -14.02
N PHE A 127 -11.56 9.56 -13.24
CA PHE A 127 -10.15 9.62 -13.63
C PHE A 127 -9.54 8.29 -14.12
N TRP A 128 -10.28 7.17 -14.13
CA TRP A 128 -9.72 5.85 -14.46
C TRP A 128 -9.74 5.47 -15.95
N GLY A 129 -10.71 5.98 -16.71
CA GLY A 129 -10.96 5.61 -18.11
C GLY A 129 -9.86 6.03 -19.10
N GLU A 130 -9.96 5.57 -20.34
CA GLU A 130 -9.08 6.02 -21.43
C GLU A 130 -9.34 7.50 -21.78
N ASP A 131 -10.59 7.91 -21.83
CA ASP A 131 -10.98 9.32 -22.06
C ASP A 131 -11.03 10.14 -20.74
N ALA A 132 -10.37 9.66 -19.69
CA ALA A 132 -10.34 10.34 -18.41
C ALA A 132 -9.61 11.69 -18.52
N PRO A 133 -10.04 12.69 -17.72
CA PRO A 133 -9.28 13.93 -17.56
C PRO A 133 -7.86 13.64 -17.07
N GLU A 134 -6.91 14.46 -17.52
CA GLU A 134 -5.56 14.43 -17.00
C GLU A 134 -5.53 15.00 -15.58
N VAL A 135 -4.72 14.41 -14.70
CA VAL A 135 -4.52 14.96 -13.35
C VAL A 135 -3.75 16.28 -13.45
N TRP A 136 -2.72 16.30 -14.29
CA TRP A 136 -2.02 17.50 -14.74
C TRP A 136 -1.44 17.24 -16.14
N SER A 137 -0.97 18.29 -16.79
CA SER A 137 -0.54 18.28 -18.21
C SER A 137 0.19 17.00 -18.62
N GLY A 138 -0.46 16.21 -19.49
CA GLY A 138 0.05 14.98 -20.10
C GLY A 138 0.07 13.74 -19.20
N THR A 139 -0.56 13.77 -18.02
CA THR A 139 -0.49 12.68 -17.03
C THR A 139 -1.87 12.22 -16.58
N LYS A 140 -2.19 10.95 -16.85
CA LYS A 140 -3.42 10.32 -16.35
C LYS A 140 -3.18 9.66 -15.00
N LEU A 141 -4.26 9.39 -14.27
CA LEU A 141 -4.21 8.74 -12.96
C LEU A 141 -3.45 7.40 -13.01
N LYS A 142 -3.70 6.59 -14.04
CA LYS A 142 -3.09 5.25 -14.21
C LYS A 142 -1.57 5.32 -14.39
N ASP A 143 -1.05 6.39 -15.01
CA ASP A 143 0.39 6.58 -15.25
C ASP A 143 1.17 6.80 -13.94
N LEU A 144 0.46 7.20 -12.88
CA LEU A 144 1.02 7.50 -11.56
C LEU A 144 0.97 6.32 -10.59
N LEU A 145 0.47 5.19 -11.06
CA LEU A 145 0.28 3.95 -10.32
C LEU A 145 1.16 2.84 -10.92
N SER A 146 1.43 1.82 -10.12
CA SER A 146 2.21 0.68 -10.61
C SER A 146 1.36 -0.19 -11.56
N PRO A 147 1.94 -0.75 -12.64
CA PRO A 147 1.18 -1.56 -13.60
C PRO A 147 0.43 -2.73 -12.95
N ALA A 148 1.07 -3.45 -12.03
CA ALA A 148 0.46 -4.57 -11.31
C ALA A 148 -0.75 -4.14 -10.46
N TYR A 149 -0.72 -2.94 -9.90
CA TYR A 149 -1.84 -2.40 -9.14
C TYR A 149 -2.99 -1.96 -10.04
N VAL A 150 -2.68 -1.35 -11.19
CA VAL A 150 -3.69 -0.99 -12.20
C VAL A 150 -4.40 -2.24 -12.70
N GLU A 151 -3.66 -3.30 -13.02
CA GLU A 151 -4.21 -4.59 -13.42
C GLU A 151 -5.11 -5.18 -12.32
N PHE A 152 -4.67 -5.13 -11.07
CA PHE A 152 -5.45 -5.60 -9.92
C PHE A 152 -6.75 -4.81 -9.71
N LEU A 153 -6.71 -3.47 -9.81
CA LEU A 153 -7.86 -2.62 -9.48
C LEU A 153 -8.88 -2.51 -10.62
N SER A 154 -8.44 -2.67 -11.87
CA SER A 154 -9.28 -2.44 -13.06
C SER A 154 -10.61 -3.22 -13.10
N PRO A 155 -10.66 -4.52 -12.72
CA PRO A 155 -11.93 -5.25 -12.68
C PRO A 155 -12.97 -4.61 -11.74
N PHE A 156 -12.54 -4.12 -10.58
CA PHE A 156 -13.43 -3.50 -9.58
C PHE A 156 -14.01 -2.16 -10.07
N VAL A 157 -13.26 -1.44 -10.91
CA VAL A 157 -13.71 -0.17 -11.49
C VAL A 157 -14.77 -0.39 -12.56
N MET A 158 -14.65 -1.47 -13.34
CA MET A 158 -15.62 -1.80 -14.39
C MET A 158 -16.93 -2.36 -13.82
N GLU A 159 -16.88 -3.17 -12.76
CA GLU A 159 -18.09 -3.72 -12.12
C GLU A 159 -19.06 -2.62 -11.65
N SER A 160 -18.56 -1.51 -11.10
CA SER A 160 -19.42 -0.44 -10.58
C SER A 160 -20.14 0.39 -11.65
N LYS A 161 -19.72 0.35 -12.92
CA LYS A 161 -20.44 1.03 -14.01
C LYS A 161 -21.73 0.32 -14.42
N THR A 162 -21.90 -0.96 -14.04
CA THR A 162 -23.00 -1.82 -14.48
C THR A 162 -24.25 -1.76 -13.57
N GLN A 163 -24.27 -0.88 -12.57
CA GLN A 163 -25.36 -0.77 -11.59
C GLN A 163 -26.17 0.55 -11.67
N SER A 164 -26.12 1.29 -12.79
CA SER A 164 -26.99 2.47 -13.00
C SER A 164 -28.30 2.11 -13.70
#